data_AF-A0A2T3J2T0-F1
#
_entry.id   AF-A0A2T3J2T0-F1
#
_cell.length_a   1.000
_cell.length_b   1.000
_cell.length_c   1.000
_cell.angle_alpha   90.00
_cell.angle_beta   90.00
_cell.angle_gamma   90.00
#
_symmetry.space_group_name_H-M   'P 1'
#
loop_
_entity.id
_entity.type
_entity.pdbx_description
1 polymer ?
#
loop_
_entity_poly.entity_id
_entity_poly.type
_entity_poly.pdbx_seq_one_letter_code
_entity_poly.pdbx_strand_id
1 'polypeptide(L)'
;MLHAATLDNKTKQIVKELEKDLYSIETLNTECTLHGALSVSKATFNRHRLRVKNVEGPQSMYYFMADNEYEKNVSWIVGLSQAYILYGFKSPTDVDVLLRVRESISPLADVLYVFGIEGLYNHINKASIDDIYNWLCPILSETKSDYRNGFINCSNPDYWLHRLVESYDLYGYPLDANLFNVYLLNLSTLSFGQSLKIKSNHIFMPIKGSYLEVIDFQQSLCEFDVVDWLYSREYETDKLSFRQL
;
A
#
# COMPACT_ATOMS: atom_id res chain seq x y z
N MET A 1 -28.96 1.28 -25.53
CA MET A 1 -29.63 0.33 -24.61
C MET A 1 -28.57 -0.65 -24.13
N LEU A 2 -27.95 -0.39 -22.97
CA LEU A 2 -27.01 -1.32 -22.35
C LEU A 2 -27.80 -2.32 -21.50
N HIS A 3 -27.73 -3.59 -21.88
CA HIS A 3 -28.25 -4.69 -21.07
C HIS A 3 -27.38 -4.84 -19.82
N ALA A 4 -27.97 -4.62 -18.64
CA ALA A 4 -27.34 -4.92 -17.37
C ALA A 4 -27.07 -6.43 -17.28
N ALA A 5 -25.82 -6.81 -17.03
CA ALA A 5 -25.43 -8.18 -16.79
C ALA A 5 -26.18 -8.70 -15.56
N THR A 6 -27.00 -9.72 -15.74
CA THR A 6 -27.78 -10.33 -14.67
C THR A 6 -26.84 -11.22 -13.86
N LEU A 7 -26.69 -10.93 -12.57
CA LEU A 7 -25.90 -11.76 -11.65
C LEU A 7 -26.37 -13.23 -11.72
N ASP A 8 -25.42 -14.16 -11.70
CA ASP A 8 -25.71 -15.59 -11.66
C ASP A 8 -26.42 -15.97 -10.35
N ASN A 9 -27.12 -17.11 -10.36
CA ASN A 9 -27.96 -17.51 -9.22
C ASN A 9 -27.17 -17.75 -7.92
N LYS A 10 -25.88 -18.11 -8.01
CA LYS A 10 -25.02 -18.32 -6.84
C LYS A 10 -24.63 -16.98 -6.23
N THR A 11 -24.31 -16.00 -7.07
CA THR A 11 -24.01 -14.64 -6.63
C THR A 11 -25.25 -13.92 -6.10
N LYS A 12 -26.43 -14.14 -6.71
CA LYS A 12 -27.71 -13.67 -6.17
C LYS A 12 -28.05 -14.30 -4.82
N GLN A 13 -27.70 -15.58 -4.62
CA GLN A 13 -27.97 -16.27 -3.36
C GLN A 13 -27.03 -15.79 -2.24
N ILE A 14 -25.75 -15.54 -2.55
CA ILE A 14 -24.79 -14.93 -1.62
C ILE A 14 -25.20 -13.49 -1.29
N VAL A 15 -25.60 -12.68 -2.29
CA VAL A 15 -26.12 -11.33 -2.05
C VAL A 15 -27.41 -11.38 -1.24
N LYS A 16 -28.29 -12.37 -1.46
CA LYS A 16 -29.54 -12.52 -0.69
C LYS A 16 -29.31 -13.04 0.75
N GLU A 17 -28.29 -13.84 0.97
CA GLU A 17 -27.83 -14.25 2.32
C GLU A 17 -27.16 -13.08 3.04
N LEU A 18 -26.29 -12.33 2.34
CA LEU A 18 -25.72 -11.08 2.83
C LEU A 18 -26.80 -10.03 3.08
N GLU A 19 -27.82 -9.90 2.24
CA GLU A 19 -28.95 -8.97 2.39
C GLU A 19 -29.82 -9.35 3.60
N LYS A 20 -30.01 -10.65 3.86
CA LYS A 20 -30.72 -11.13 5.04
C LYS A 20 -29.99 -10.78 6.34
N ASP A 21 -28.65 -10.76 6.31
CA ASP A 21 -27.82 -10.32 7.43
C ASP A 21 -27.69 -8.77 7.48
N LEU A 22 -27.66 -8.10 6.32
CA LEU A 22 -27.54 -6.64 6.14
C LEU A 22 -28.79 -5.88 6.56
N TYR A 23 -30.00 -6.46 6.47
CA TYR A 23 -31.24 -5.82 6.96
C TYR A 23 -31.35 -5.73 8.49
N SER A 24 -30.31 -6.12 9.23
CA SER A 24 -30.17 -5.86 10.67
C SER A 24 -29.08 -4.83 11.02
N ILE A 25 -28.40 -4.27 10.03
CA ILE A 25 -27.36 -3.24 10.23
C ILE A 25 -27.90 -1.89 9.75
N GLU A 26 -28.84 -1.33 10.53
CA GLU A 26 -29.03 0.11 10.51
C GLU A 26 -27.83 0.75 11.21
N THR A 27 -26.95 1.35 10.38
CA THR A 27 -26.12 2.52 10.68
C THR A 27 -25.93 2.82 12.17
N LEU A 28 -24.94 2.21 12.81
CA LEU A 28 -24.20 2.74 13.97
C LEU A 28 -23.15 1.70 14.39
N ASN A 29 -21.88 2.14 14.43
CA ASN A 29 -20.73 1.52 15.10
C ASN A 29 -21.02 0.18 15.81
N THR A 30 -20.62 -0.97 15.26
CA THR A 30 -20.55 -2.20 16.05
C THR A 30 -19.56 -3.24 15.51
N GLU A 31 -18.73 -3.75 16.42
CA GLU A 31 -17.71 -4.78 16.23
C GLU A 31 -18.31 -6.12 15.79
N CYS A 32 -17.66 -6.80 14.84
CA CYS A 32 -18.07 -8.12 14.37
C CYS A 32 -17.12 -9.20 14.91
N THR A 33 -17.66 -10.21 15.59
CA THR A 33 -16.88 -11.36 16.08
C THR A 33 -17.08 -12.54 15.15
N LEU A 34 -16.00 -13.04 14.53
CA LEU A 34 -16.02 -14.20 13.63
C LEU A 34 -15.81 -15.51 14.40
N HIS A 35 -16.66 -16.51 14.15
CA HIS A 35 -16.50 -17.87 14.66
C HIS A 35 -15.90 -18.81 13.61
N GLY A 36 -14.70 -19.31 13.93
CA GLY A 36 -13.97 -20.36 13.24
C GLY A 36 -12.63 -20.52 13.95
N ALA A 37 -12.23 -21.75 14.27
CA ALA A 37 -11.04 -22.00 15.10
C ALA A 37 -9.74 -21.65 14.36
N LEU A 38 -9.42 -20.35 14.32
CA LEU A 38 -8.04 -19.89 14.39
C LEU A 38 -7.44 -20.53 15.66
N SER A 39 -6.19 -20.96 15.64
CA SER A 39 -5.47 -21.26 16.88
C SER A 39 -5.37 -19.96 17.69
N VAL A 40 -6.39 -19.71 18.49
CA VAL A 40 -6.65 -18.47 19.20
C VAL A 40 -5.57 -18.32 20.28
N SER A 41 -4.50 -17.59 19.99
CA SER A 41 -4.00 -16.70 21.03
C SER A 41 -5.17 -15.78 21.36
N LYS A 42 -5.70 -15.83 22.59
CA LYS A 42 -6.79 -14.97 23.08
C LYS A 42 -6.34 -13.49 23.00
N ALA A 43 -6.38 -12.93 21.80
CA ALA A 43 -6.36 -11.49 21.58
C ALA A 43 -7.82 -11.08 21.47
N THR A 44 -8.32 -10.43 22.51
CA THR A 44 -9.65 -9.81 22.54
C THR A 44 -9.73 -8.76 21.43
N PHE A 45 -10.58 -9.00 20.42
CA PHE A 45 -10.78 -8.09 19.27
C PHE A 45 -11.64 -6.85 19.60
N ASN A 46 -12.15 -6.69 20.83
CA ASN A 46 -12.96 -5.56 21.31
C ASN A 46 -12.21 -4.20 21.38
N ARG A 47 -11.07 -4.12 20.70
CA ARG A 47 -10.19 -2.96 20.68
C ARG A 47 -9.74 -2.57 19.27
N HIS A 48 -10.43 -3.03 18.22
CA HIS A 48 -10.02 -2.75 16.85
C HIS A 48 -11.15 -2.15 16.01
N ARG A 49 -10.80 -1.14 15.21
CA ARG A 49 -11.62 -0.63 14.12
C ARG A 49 -11.38 -1.48 12.88
N LEU A 50 -12.48 -1.91 12.27
CA LEU A 50 -12.47 -2.72 11.06
C LEU A 50 -12.89 -1.86 9.87
N ARG A 51 -12.10 -1.85 8.79
CA ARG A 51 -12.44 -1.14 7.56
C ARG A 51 -12.25 -2.03 6.34
N VAL A 52 -13.33 -2.26 5.62
CA VAL A 52 -13.28 -2.97 4.33
C VAL A 52 -12.94 -1.97 3.24
N LYS A 53 -11.99 -2.35 2.38
CA LYS A 53 -11.48 -1.52 1.28
C LYS A 53 -11.39 -2.34 0.01
N ASN A 54 -11.64 -1.69 -1.11
CA ASN A 54 -11.42 -2.21 -2.45
C ASN A 54 -10.59 -1.19 -3.23
N VAL A 55 -9.48 -1.63 -3.82
CA VAL A 55 -8.62 -0.76 -4.62
C VAL A 55 -9.17 -0.68 -6.04
N GLU A 56 -9.87 0.42 -6.35
CA GLU A 56 -10.51 0.65 -7.66
C GLU A 56 -9.77 1.68 -8.53
N GLY A 57 -8.90 2.49 -7.91
CA GLY A 57 -8.11 3.51 -8.58
C GLY A 57 -6.83 3.82 -7.81
N PRO A 58 -6.11 4.90 -8.17
CA PRO A 58 -4.90 5.33 -7.48
C PRO A 58 -5.16 5.46 -5.98
N GLN A 59 -4.31 4.85 -5.15
CA GLN A 59 -4.45 4.93 -3.71
C GLN A 59 -3.37 5.83 -3.14
N SER A 60 -3.76 6.59 -2.12
CA SER A 60 -2.81 7.27 -1.26
C SER A 60 -1.96 6.26 -0.48
N MET A 61 -0.82 6.72 -0.01
CA MET A 61 -0.02 5.97 0.95
C MET A 61 -0.54 6.25 2.36
N TYR A 62 -0.46 5.26 3.23
CA TYR A 62 -0.94 5.34 4.60
C TYR A 62 0.11 4.87 5.59
N TYR A 63 -0.08 5.22 6.85
CA TYR A 63 0.68 4.68 7.97
C TYR A 63 -0.19 4.68 9.23
N PHE A 64 0.13 3.77 10.15
CA PHE A 64 -0.52 3.73 11.45
C PHE A 64 0.29 4.56 12.44
N MET A 65 -0.30 5.66 12.92
CA MET A 65 0.25 6.45 14.02
C MET A 65 -0.23 5.88 15.34
N ALA A 66 0.70 5.59 16.25
CA ALA A 66 0.35 5.22 17.62
C ALA A 66 0.21 6.47 18.49
N ASP A 67 -0.72 6.44 19.43
CA ASP A 67 -0.92 7.52 20.41
C ASP A 67 0.30 7.68 21.36
N ASN A 68 1.16 6.66 21.46
CA ASN A 68 2.38 6.66 22.26
C ASN A 68 3.48 5.79 21.61
N GLU A 69 4.70 6.32 21.50
CA GLU A 69 5.87 5.67 20.88
C GLU A 69 6.36 4.41 21.61
N TYR A 70 5.97 4.23 22.88
CA TYR A 70 6.31 3.04 23.67
C TYR A 70 5.32 1.88 23.46
N GLU A 71 4.16 2.12 22.85
CA GLU A 71 3.18 1.07 22.59
C GLU A 71 3.55 0.30 21.33
N LYS A 72 3.77 -1.01 21.49
CA LYS A 72 4.00 -1.96 20.38
C LYS A 72 2.69 -2.29 19.67
N ASN A 73 1.94 -1.26 19.28
CA ASN A 73 0.66 -1.43 18.60
C ASN A 73 0.91 -1.92 17.18
N VAL A 74 0.04 -2.83 16.78
CA VAL A 74 0.15 -3.56 15.54
C VAL A 74 -1.21 -3.48 14.89
N SER A 75 -1.22 -3.05 13.63
CA SER A 75 -2.39 -3.18 12.78
C SER A 75 -2.17 -4.29 11.77
N TRP A 76 -3.27 -4.86 11.29
CA TRP A 76 -3.24 -5.89 10.26
C TRP A 76 -3.98 -5.45 9.01
N ILE A 77 -3.48 -5.93 7.88
CA ILE A 77 -4.17 -5.89 6.61
C ILE A 77 -4.48 -7.33 6.24
N VAL A 78 -5.75 -7.68 6.03
CA VAL A 78 -6.20 -9.04 5.72
C VAL A 78 -6.76 -9.07 4.31
N GLY A 79 -6.30 -10.00 3.48
CA GLY A 79 -6.82 -10.18 2.12
C GLY A 79 -8.27 -10.66 2.13
N LEU A 80 -9.14 -9.96 1.41
CA LEU A 80 -10.51 -10.39 1.09
C LEU A 80 -10.64 -10.86 -0.36
N SER A 81 -9.61 -10.64 -1.17
CA SER A 81 -9.37 -11.22 -2.48
C SER A 81 -7.87 -11.37 -2.69
N GLN A 82 -7.40 -11.58 -3.93
CA GLN A 82 -5.98 -11.48 -4.23
C GLN A 82 -5.53 -10.01 -4.17
N ALA A 83 -5.06 -9.60 -2.99
CA ALA A 83 -4.64 -8.24 -2.71
C ALA A 83 -3.12 -8.08 -2.82
N TYR A 84 -2.69 -6.89 -3.23
CA TYR A 84 -1.29 -6.52 -3.37
C TYR A 84 -1.03 -5.23 -2.61
N ILE A 85 -0.10 -5.29 -1.67
CA ILE A 85 0.16 -4.21 -0.71
C ILE A 85 1.65 -3.91 -0.74
N LEU A 86 2.02 -2.67 -1.06
CA LEU A 86 3.36 -2.16 -0.82
C LEU A 86 3.48 -1.78 0.65
N TYR A 87 4.58 -2.12 1.32
CA TYR A 87 4.74 -1.84 2.75
C TYR A 87 6.20 -1.82 3.17
N GLY A 88 6.58 -0.83 3.97
CA GLY A 88 7.94 -0.67 4.49
C GLY A 88 9.01 -0.57 3.40
N PHE A 89 10.13 0.09 3.70
CA PHE A 89 11.21 0.15 2.73
C PHE A 89 11.88 -1.22 2.53
N LYS A 90 12.30 -1.50 1.30
CA LYS A 90 13.25 -2.58 1.01
C LYS A 90 14.60 -2.26 1.67
N SER A 91 15.50 -3.25 1.71
CA SER A 91 16.87 -2.98 2.17
C SER A 91 17.57 -2.00 1.21
N PRO A 92 18.50 -1.13 1.69
CA PRO A 92 19.25 -0.24 0.81
C PRO A 92 19.96 -0.99 -0.34
N THR A 93 20.45 -2.20 -0.08
CA THR A 93 21.08 -3.04 -1.12
C THR A 93 20.10 -3.45 -2.21
N ASP A 94 18.88 -3.88 -1.85
CA ASP A 94 17.86 -4.24 -2.83
C ASP A 94 17.41 -3.03 -3.66
N VAL A 95 17.29 -1.86 -3.02
CA VAL A 95 16.96 -0.61 -3.72
C VAL A 95 18.08 -0.22 -4.69
N ASP A 96 19.34 -0.26 -4.27
CA ASP A 96 20.49 0.04 -5.13
C ASP A 96 20.50 -0.83 -6.39
N VAL A 97 20.29 -2.14 -6.24
CA VAL A 97 20.19 -3.07 -7.37
C VAL A 97 19.08 -2.67 -8.33
N LEU A 98 17.87 -2.37 -7.81
CA LEU A 98 16.74 -1.97 -8.65
C LEU A 98 16.98 -0.65 -9.37
N LEU A 99 17.57 0.36 -8.71
CA LEU A 99 17.85 1.66 -9.32
C LEU A 99 18.91 1.56 -10.42
N ARG A 100 19.95 0.73 -10.24
CA ARG A 100 21.03 0.57 -11.23
C ARG A 100 20.63 -0.21 -12.49
N VAL A 101 19.53 -0.95 -12.45
CA VAL A 101 19.02 -1.71 -13.60
C VAL A 101 18.49 -0.79 -14.70
N ARG A 102 18.08 0.45 -14.37
CA ARG A 102 17.45 1.38 -15.30
C ARG A 102 18.30 2.66 -15.40
N GLU A 103 18.77 2.97 -16.60
CA GLU A 103 19.68 4.10 -16.83
C GLU A 103 19.09 5.43 -16.34
N SER A 104 17.80 5.68 -16.60
CA SER A 104 17.13 6.94 -16.25
C SER A 104 17.04 7.21 -14.74
N ILE A 105 17.05 6.17 -13.90
CA ILE A 105 16.97 6.30 -12.43
C ILE A 105 18.25 5.85 -11.73
N SER A 106 19.26 5.38 -12.46
CA SER A 106 20.55 5.01 -11.90
C SER A 106 21.21 6.13 -11.07
N PRO A 107 21.11 7.43 -11.43
CA PRO A 107 21.65 8.51 -10.59
C PRO A 107 21.03 8.57 -9.18
N LEU A 108 19.82 8.06 -9.00
CA LEU A 108 19.18 7.96 -7.67
C LEU A 108 19.90 6.96 -6.76
N ALA A 109 20.63 5.99 -7.31
CA ALA A 109 21.47 5.08 -6.52
C ALA A 109 22.63 5.82 -5.82
N ASP A 110 23.14 6.90 -6.43
CA ASP A 110 24.17 7.73 -5.81
C ASP A 110 23.58 8.56 -4.66
N VAL A 111 22.34 9.05 -4.82
CA VAL A 111 21.60 9.71 -3.74
C VAL A 111 21.38 8.74 -2.57
N LEU A 112 21.01 7.50 -2.85
CA LEU A 112 20.87 6.43 -1.84
C LEU A 112 22.19 6.17 -1.11
N TYR A 113 23.31 6.11 -1.83
CA TYR A 113 24.62 5.89 -1.24
C TYR A 113 25.03 7.01 -0.29
N VAL A 114 24.78 8.28 -0.68
CA VAL A 114 25.20 9.45 0.11
C VAL A 114 24.27 9.71 1.30
N PHE A 115 22.96 9.59 1.10
CA PHE A 115 21.95 10.05 2.07
C PHE A 115 21.08 8.94 2.67
N GLY A 116 21.32 7.68 2.29
CA GLY A 116 20.51 6.55 2.74
C GLY A 116 19.08 6.58 2.19
N ILE A 117 18.26 5.63 2.64
CA ILE A 117 16.89 5.44 2.13
C ILE A 117 15.99 6.65 2.41
N GLU A 118 16.19 7.31 3.55
CA GLU A 118 15.40 8.49 3.94
C GLU A 118 15.74 9.70 3.07
N GLY A 119 17.03 9.92 2.83
CA GLY A 119 17.49 11.00 1.95
C GLY A 119 17.08 10.79 0.50
N LEU A 120 17.18 9.55 0.00
CA LEU A 120 16.64 9.19 -1.30
C LEU A 120 15.14 9.48 -1.40
N TYR A 121 14.36 9.01 -0.43
CA TYR A 121 12.91 9.18 -0.44
C TYR A 121 12.53 10.67 -0.41
N ASN A 122 13.19 11.46 0.43
CA ASN A 122 13.02 12.91 0.48
C ASN A 122 13.43 13.60 -0.84
N HIS A 123 14.51 13.16 -1.48
CA HIS A 123 14.95 13.69 -2.77
C HIS A 123 13.90 13.47 -3.86
N ILE A 124 13.37 12.24 -3.97
CA ILE A 124 12.32 11.90 -4.95
C ILE A 124 11.05 12.72 -4.71
N ASN A 125 10.60 12.84 -3.46
CA ASN A 125 9.36 13.57 -3.16
C ASN A 125 9.47 15.09 -3.35
N LYS A 126 10.69 15.65 -3.35
CA LYS A 126 10.96 17.08 -3.62
C LYS A 126 11.31 17.34 -5.08
N ALA A 127 11.36 16.31 -5.91
CA ALA A 127 11.70 16.43 -7.32
C ALA A 127 10.64 17.24 -8.06
N SER A 128 11.06 17.97 -9.09
CA SER A 128 10.11 18.66 -9.96
C SER A 128 9.31 17.64 -10.78
N ILE A 129 8.16 18.03 -11.29
CA ILE A 129 7.41 17.17 -12.21
C ILE A 129 8.24 16.79 -13.45
N ASP A 130 9.09 17.70 -13.95
CA ASP A 130 9.98 17.43 -15.08
C ASP A 130 10.99 16.32 -14.73
N ASP A 131 11.57 16.34 -13.52
CA ASP A 131 12.47 15.29 -13.04
C ASP A 131 11.74 13.93 -12.96
N ILE A 132 10.53 13.91 -12.40
CA ILE A 132 9.69 12.70 -12.31
C ILE A 132 9.44 12.10 -13.70
N TYR A 133 9.08 12.93 -14.69
CA TYR A 133 8.87 12.48 -16.06
C TYR A 133 10.17 12.02 -16.72
N ASN A 134 11.29 12.74 -16.53
CA ASN A 134 12.60 12.36 -17.07
C ASN A 134 13.08 11.02 -16.52
N TRP A 135 12.70 10.68 -15.30
CA TRP A 135 13.03 9.40 -14.67
C TRP A 135 12.10 8.25 -15.12
N LEU A 136 10.78 8.46 -15.08
CA LEU A 136 9.80 7.38 -15.27
C LEU A 136 9.46 7.11 -16.75
N CYS A 137 9.38 8.14 -17.60
CA CYS A 137 8.99 7.96 -19.00
C CYS A 137 9.93 7.04 -19.79
N PRO A 138 11.27 7.09 -19.63
CA PRO A 138 12.16 6.15 -20.30
C PRO A 138 11.86 4.69 -19.92
N ILE A 139 11.64 4.41 -18.64
CA ILE A 139 11.32 3.06 -18.14
C ILE A 139 10.00 2.57 -18.74
N LEU A 140 8.97 3.42 -18.69
CA LEU A 140 7.66 3.12 -19.26
C LEU A 140 7.76 2.84 -20.76
N SER A 141 8.54 3.63 -21.49
CA SER A 141 8.76 3.44 -22.94
C SER A 141 9.48 2.13 -23.25
N GLU A 142 10.59 1.86 -22.57
CA GLU A 142 11.44 0.67 -22.76
C GLU A 142 10.65 -0.63 -22.49
N THR A 143 9.87 -0.64 -21.41
CA THR A 143 9.21 -1.86 -20.91
C THR A 143 7.77 -2.04 -21.41
N LYS A 144 7.24 -1.08 -22.18
CA LYS A 144 5.83 -1.06 -22.63
C LYS A 144 5.41 -2.30 -23.40
N SER A 145 6.24 -2.73 -24.34
CA SER A 145 5.94 -3.88 -25.20
C SER A 145 5.87 -5.15 -24.36
N ASP A 146 6.84 -5.36 -23.48
CA ASP A 146 6.94 -6.54 -22.64
C ASP A 146 5.80 -6.60 -21.62
N TYR A 147 5.42 -5.47 -21.04
CA TYR A 147 4.23 -5.36 -20.19
C TYR A 147 2.95 -5.77 -20.94
N ARG A 148 2.70 -5.18 -22.12
CA ARG A 148 1.49 -5.45 -22.91
C ARG A 148 1.39 -6.89 -23.41
N ASN A 149 2.53 -7.51 -23.71
CA ASN A 149 2.60 -8.91 -24.15
C ASN A 149 2.61 -9.91 -22.98
N GLY A 150 2.59 -9.43 -21.73
CA GLY A 150 2.58 -10.28 -20.54
C GLY A 150 3.93 -10.94 -20.20
N PHE A 151 5.04 -10.42 -20.73
CA PHE A 151 6.39 -10.89 -20.43
C PHE A 151 6.91 -10.38 -19.07
N ILE A 152 6.35 -9.28 -18.57
CA ILE A 152 6.62 -8.77 -17.22
C ILE A 152 5.51 -9.25 -16.28
N ASN A 153 5.88 -9.97 -15.23
CA ASN A 153 4.95 -10.49 -14.24
C ASN A 153 4.89 -9.62 -12.98
N CYS A 154 3.96 -9.92 -12.07
CA CYS A 154 3.71 -9.14 -10.86
C CYS A 154 4.82 -9.18 -9.79
N SER A 155 5.89 -9.96 -9.95
CA SER A 155 7.06 -9.87 -9.07
C SER A 155 8.05 -8.79 -9.50
N ASN A 156 7.91 -8.26 -10.72
CA ASN A 156 8.75 -7.17 -11.24
C ASN A 156 8.08 -5.80 -10.94
N PRO A 157 8.83 -4.82 -10.40
CA PRO A 157 8.28 -3.49 -10.10
C PRO A 157 7.73 -2.75 -11.34
N ASP A 158 8.30 -2.97 -12.53
CA ASP A 158 7.83 -2.31 -13.76
C ASP A 158 6.40 -2.70 -14.12
N TYR A 159 5.99 -3.95 -13.81
CA TYR A 159 4.59 -4.36 -13.96
C TYR A 159 3.67 -3.46 -13.14
N TRP A 160 4.05 -3.16 -11.90
CA TRP A 160 3.27 -2.30 -11.02
C TRP A 160 3.34 -0.83 -11.41
N LEU A 161 4.49 -0.36 -11.91
CA LEU A 161 4.61 0.98 -12.48
C LEU A 161 3.60 1.18 -13.62
N HIS A 162 3.56 0.27 -14.61
CA HIS A 162 2.58 0.35 -15.70
C HIS A 162 1.14 0.31 -15.19
N ARG A 163 0.83 -0.61 -14.27
CA ARG A 163 -0.52 -0.73 -13.69
C ARG A 163 -0.98 0.52 -12.96
N LEU A 164 -0.09 1.16 -12.20
CA LEU A 164 -0.38 2.41 -11.51
C LEU A 164 -0.55 3.54 -12.52
N VAL A 165 0.32 3.66 -13.53
CA VAL A 165 0.18 4.67 -14.58
C VAL A 165 -1.11 4.53 -15.37
N GLU A 166 -1.52 3.31 -15.75
CA GLU A 166 -2.82 3.07 -16.39
C GLU A 166 -3.99 3.53 -15.50
N SER A 167 -3.85 3.33 -14.18
CA SER A 167 -4.82 3.82 -13.20
C SER A 167 -4.78 5.34 -13.05
N TYR A 168 -3.62 5.97 -13.10
CA TYR A 168 -3.49 7.44 -13.05
C TYR A 168 -4.09 8.08 -14.29
N ASP A 169 -3.77 7.55 -15.48
CA ASP A 169 -4.29 7.99 -16.77
C ASP A 169 -5.83 7.90 -16.82
N LEU A 170 -6.40 6.80 -16.33
CA LEU A 170 -7.87 6.61 -16.28
C LEU A 170 -8.58 7.69 -15.46
N TYR A 171 -7.93 8.20 -14.42
CA TYR A 171 -8.46 9.22 -13.52
C TYR A 171 -7.92 10.64 -13.82
N GLY A 172 -7.07 10.79 -14.85
CA GLY A 172 -6.51 12.08 -15.27
C GLY A 172 -5.44 12.65 -14.33
N TYR A 173 -4.75 11.81 -13.55
CA TYR A 173 -3.66 12.26 -12.68
C TYR A 173 -2.31 12.34 -13.42
N PRO A 174 -1.49 13.37 -13.13
CA PRO A 174 -0.11 13.41 -13.63
C PRO A 174 0.76 12.37 -12.93
N LEU A 175 1.91 12.03 -13.53
CA LEU A 175 2.92 11.22 -12.84
C LEU A 175 3.42 11.95 -11.59
N ASP A 176 3.60 11.22 -10.49
CA ASP A 176 4.06 11.76 -9.22
C ASP A 176 5.16 10.89 -8.58
N ALA A 177 5.67 11.36 -7.44
CA ALA A 177 6.68 10.66 -6.65
C ALA A 177 6.20 9.33 -6.07
N ASN A 178 4.89 9.14 -5.85
CA ASN A 178 4.36 7.90 -5.26
C ASN A 178 4.54 6.70 -6.19
N LEU A 179 4.65 6.93 -7.50
CA LEU A 179 4.95 5.88 -8.47
C LEU A 179 6.31 5.20 -8.20
N PHE A 180 7.26 5.86 -7.55
CA PHE A 180 8.54 5.25 -7.18
C PHE A 180 8.42 4.19 -6.07
N ASN A 181 7.31 4.16 -5.33
CA ASN A 181 7.13 3.22 -4.21
C ASN A 181 7.17 1.75 -4.66
N VAL A 182 6.91 1.45 -5.93
CA VAL A 182 7.09 0.08 -6.47
C VAL A 182 8.55 -0.39 -6.44
N TYR A 183 9.51 0.54 -6.53
CA TYR A 183 10.94 0.27 -6.42
C TYR A 183 11.45 0.34 -4.98
N LEU A 184 10.84 1.20 -4.15
CA LEU A 184 11.34 1.49 -2.80
C LEU A 184 10.75 0.59 -1.71
N LEU A 185 9.52 0.09 -1.87
CA LEU A 185 8.80 -0.63 -0.82
C LEU A 185 8.73 -2.13 -1.05
N ASN A 186 8.60 -2.93 0.02
CA ASN A 186 8.35 -4.36 -0.13
C ASN A 186 6.96 -4.60 -0.70
N LEU A 187 6.79 -5.65 -1.52
CA LEU A 187 5.49 -6.04 -2.07
C LEU A 187 5.00 -7.30 -1.36
N SER A 188 3.84 -7.22 -0.72
CA SER A 188 3.13 -8.39 -0.19
C SER A 188 1.98 -8.76 -1.10
N THR A 189 1.80 -10.06 -1.30
CA THR A 189 0.66 -10.64 -2.01
C THR A 189 -0.17 -11.44 -1.01
N LEU A 190 -1.40 -10.99 -0.76
CA LEU A 190 -2.31 -11.59 0.21
C LEU A 190 -3.43 -12.31 -0.52
N SER A 191 -3.59 -13.59 -0.24
CA SER A 191 -4.78 -14.37 -0.60
C SER A 191 -5.89 -14.16 0.44
N PHE A 192 -7.10 -14.67 0.16
CA PHE A 192 -8.21 -14.61 1.10
C PHE A 192 -7.81 -15.15 2.49
N GLY A 193 -8.03 -14.35 3.53
CA GLY A 193 -7.73 -14.67 4.92
C GLY A 193 -6.25 -14.57 5.32
N GLN A 194 -5.32 -14.36 4.38
CA GLN A 194 -3.92 -14.08 4.72
C GLN A 194 -3.78 -12.66 5.25
N SER A 195 -2.88 -12.46 6.20
CA SER A 195 -2.67 -11.16 6.83
C SER A 195 -1.23 -10.69 6.72
N LEU A 196 -1.09 -9.37 6.59
CA LEU A 196 0.14 -8.62 6.70
C LEU A 196 0.11 -7.81 7.99
N LYS A 197 1.16 -7.96 8.79
CA LYS A 197 1.35 -7.21 10.03
C LYS A 197 2.08 -5.91 9.75
N ILE A 198 1.45 -4.77 10.03
CA ILE A 198 2.06 -3.44 9.90
C ILE A 198 2.34 -2.89 11.30
N LYS A 199 3.61 -2.56 11.56
CA LYS A 199 4.02 -1.87 12.78
C LYS A 199 3.65 -0.39 12.68
N SER A 200 3.46 0.28 13.82
CA SER A 200 3.35 1.74 13.85
C SER A 200 4.48 2.41 13.06
N ASN A 201 4.17 3.54 12.45
CA ASN A 201 5.09 4.39 11.68
C ASN A 201 5.71 3.70 10.45
N HIS A 202 5.18 2.55 10.03
CA HIS A 202 5.53 1.94 8.75
C HIS A 202 4.49 2.33 7.71
N ILE A 203 4.97 2.84 6.58
CA ILE A 203 4.15 3.17 5.43
C ILE A 203 3.64 1.90 4.74
N PHE A 204 2.43 1.96 4.21
CA PHE A 204 1.87 0.96 3.33
C PHE A 204 0.98 1.61 2.28
N MET A 205 0.91 1.00 1.10
CA MET A 205 0.13 1.48 -0.04
C MET A 205 -0.53 0.26 -0.72
N PRO A 206 -1.83 0.05 -0.51
CA PRO A 206 -2.60 -0.97 -1.22
C PRO A 206 -2.70 -0.59 -2.70
N ILE A 207 -2.30 -1.48 -3.62
CA ILE A 207 -2.24 -1.17 -5.06
C ILE A 207 -3.18 -2.01 -5.91
N LYS A 208 -3.76 -3.08 -5.35
CA LYS A 208 -4.79 -3.88 -6.03
C LYS A 208 -5.54 -4.78 -5.04
N GLY A 209 -6.80 -5.03 -5.36
CA GLY A 209 -7.63 -6.03 -4.68
C GLY A 209 -8.39 -5.48 -3.49
N SER A 210 -9.04 -6.39 -2.77
CA SER A 210 -9.92 -6.07 -1.66
C SER A 210 -9.31 -6.59 -0.38
N TYR A 211 -9.37 -5.79 0.68
CA TYR A 211 -8.72 -6.09 1.95
C TYR A 211 -9.49 -5.49 3.14
N LEU A 212 -9.19 -6.00 4.32
CA LEU A 212 -9.70 -5.54 5.60
C LEU A 212 -8.55 -4.93 6.40
N GLU A 213 -8.70 -3.68 6.81
CA GLU A 213 -7.83 -3.04 7.80
C GLU A 213 -8.36 -3.37 9.19
N VAL A 214 -7.51 -3.93 10.04
CA VAL A 214 -7.76 -4.19 11.46
C VAL A 214 -6.84 -3.26 12.24
N ILE A 215 -7.41 -2.18 12.76
CA ILE A 215 -6.67 -1.05 13.31
C ILE A 215 -6.90 -0.99 14.81
N ASP A 216 -5.85 -0.97 15.63
CA ASP A 216 -6.01 -0.78 17.08
C ASP A 216 -6.70 0.58 17.38
N PHE A 217 -7.61 0.66 18.36
CA PHE A 217 -8.24 1.95 18.72
C PHE A 217 -7.24 3.00 19.19
N GLN A 218 -6.10 2.59 19.74
CA GLN A 218 -4.99 3.48 20.13
C GLN A 218 -4.08 3.84 18.94
N GLN A 219 -4.50 3.50 17.71
CA GLN A 219 -3.83 3.89 16.48
C GLN A 219 -4.77 4.66 15.58
N SER A 220 -4.27 5.75 15.02
CA SER A 220 -4.93 6.48 13.94
C SER A 220 -4.36 6.05 12.59
N LEU A 221 -5.23 5.80 11.61
CA LEU A 221 -4.78 5.69 10.23
C LEU A 221 -4.57 7.10 9.69
N CYS A 222 -3.33 7.39 9.30
CA CYS A 222 -2.96 8.65 8.69
C CYS A 222 -2.70 8.42 7.21
N GLU A 223 -3.25 9.30 6.38
CA GLU A 223 -2.80 9.45 5.01
C GLU A 223 -1.42 10.13 5.03
N PHE A 224 -0.53 9.65 4.19
CA PHE A 224 0.84 10.12 4.19
C PHE A 224 0.97 11.36 3.32
N ASP A 225 1.09 12.51 3.98
CA ASP A 225 1.69 13.69 3.39
C ASP A 225 3.18 13.72 3.77
N VAL A 226 4.05 13.74 2.75
CA VAL A 226 5.52 13.79 2.92
C VAL A 226 5.93 14.96 3.79
N VAL A 227 5.20 16.07 3.67
CA VAL A 227 5.41 17.30 4.43
C VAL A 227 5.25 17.01 5.93
N ASP A 228 4.12 16.46 6.35
CA ASP A 228 3.84 16.15 7.77
C ASP A 228 4.82 15.12 8.37
N TRP A 229 5.23 14.13 7.58
CA TRP A 229 6.20 13.12 8.01
C TRP A 229 7.62 13.68 8.23
N LEU A 230 8.04 14.68 7.44
CA LEU A 230 9.35 15.33 7.58
C LEU A 230 9.35 16.41 8.66
N TYR A 231 8.28 17.23 8.72
CA TYR A 231 8.19 18.33 9.70
C TYR A 231 8.06 17.83 11.15
N SER A 232 7.44 16.67 11.36
CA SER A 232 7.39 16.05 12.70
C SER A 232 8.76 15.54 13.20
N ARG A 233 9.79 15.44 12.35
CA ARG A 233 11.16 15.10 12.77
C ARG A 233 12.04 16.29 13.10
N GLU A 234 11.85 17.44 12.45
CA GLU A 234 12.68 18.63 12.72
C GLU A 234 12.48 19.18 14.14
N TYR A 235 11.41 18.79 14.84
CA TYR A 235 11.15 19.17 16.24
C TYR A 235 11.35 18.06 17.28
N GLU A 236 11.63 16.81 16.91
CA GLU A 236 12.01 15.74 17.85
C GLU A 236 13.20 14.93 17.32
N THR A 237 14.41 15.41 17.61
CA THR A 237 15.67 14.83 17.11
C THR A 237 16.07 13.46 17.65
N ASP A 238 15.27 12.74 18.46
CA ASP A 238 15.83 11.63 19.26
C ASP A 238 14.98 10.36 19.48
N LYS A 239 14.01 10.00 18.61
CA LYS A 239 13.15 8.83 18.93
C LYS A 239 12.87 7.75 17.89
N LEU A 240 13.36 7.86 16.66
CA LEU A 240 13.29 6.72 15.72
C LEU A 240 14.63 6.03 15.62
N SER A 241 14.93 5.19 16.62
CA SER A 241 16.00 4.19 16.49
C SER A 241 15.56 3.12 15.50
N PHE A 242 15.96 3.27 14.24
CA PHE A 242 15.90 2.20 13.26
C PHE A 242 16.90 1.12 13.64
N ARG A 243 16.48 0.20 14.52
CA ARG A 243 17.17 -1.09 14.62
C ARG A 243 16.85 -1.84 13.34
N GLN A 244 17.83 -1.89 12.44
CA GLN A 244 17.90 -2.94 11.43
C GLN A 244 17.66 -4.28 12.14
N LEU A 245 16.62 -4.99 11.71
CA LEU A 245 16.47 -6.42 11.96
C LEU A 245 17.00 -7.15 10.73
#